data_AF-A0A6I1NY18-F1
#
_entry.id   AF-A0A6I1NY18-F1
#
_cell.length_a   1.000
_cell.length_b   1.000
_cell.length_c   1.000
_cell.angle_alpha   90.00
_cell.angle_beta   90.00
_cell.angle_gamma   90.00
#
_symmetry.space_group_name_H-M   'P 1'
#
loop_
_entity.id
_entity.type
_entity.pdbx_description
1 polymer ?
#
loop_
_entity_poly.entity_id
_entity_poly.type
_entity_poly.pdbx_seq_one_letter_code
_entity_poly.pdbx_strand_id
1 'polypeptide(L)'
;LYAHIPFCNTVCYYCACNKIITKNKSKADQYLDYLEKEILLVAEQLGCREKVIQLHFGGGTPTFLDDGQLARLMTMLGTHFEFLSDGEYSIEIDPRKVKRETMFRLAEYGFNRISVGVQDFDPAVQRAVSRVQSEQETRQVIAAGREAGMKSV
;
A
#
# COMPACT_ATOMS: atom_id res chain seq x y z
N LEU A 1 -3.15 -3.12 13.00
CA LEU A 1 -3.95 -3.62 11.86
C LEU A 1 -3.03 -3.93 10.68
N TYR A 2 -3.31 -5.01 9.95
CA TYR A 2 -2.67 -5.33 8.68
C TYR A 2 -3.75 -5.53 7.63
N ALA A 3 -3.62 -4.89 6.47
CA ALA A 3 -4.50 -5.13 5.32
C ALA A 3 -3.66 -5.65 4.15
N HIS A 4 -4.03 -6.84 3.68
CA HIS A 4 -3.35 -7.48 2.56
C HIS A 4 -3.99 -7.05 1.24
N ILE A 5 -3.29 -6.33 0.38
CA ILE A 5 -3.78 -5.97 -0.95
C ILE A 5 -3.11 -6.89 -1.98
N PRO A 6 -3.78 -7.94 -2.48
CA PRO A 6 -3.11 -9.00 -3.21
C PRO A 6 -2.74 -8.60 -4.65
N PHE A 7 -3.16 -7.45 -5.17
CA PHE A 7 -3.07 -7.19 -6.61
C PHE A 7 -1.72 -6.65 -7.05
N CYS A 8 -1.20 -7.16 -8.17
CA CYS A 8 -0.04 -6.59 -8.87
C CYS A 8 -0.35 -6.42 -10.37
N ASN A 9 0.12 -5.32 -10.97
CA ASN A 9 -0.02 -5.08 -12.41
C ASN A 9 0.91 -5.96 -13.26
N THR A 10 2.04 -6.40 -12.69
CA THR A 10 3.12 -7.07 -13.42
C THR A 10 3.72 -8.16 -12.54
N VAL A 11 4.02 -9.29 -13.16
CA VAL A 11 4.71 -10.40 -12.48
C VAL A 11 6.20 -10.06 -12.34
N CYS A 12 6.73 -10.24 -11.13
CA CYS A 12 8.17 -10.33 -10.89
C CYS A 12 8.50 -11.80 -10.69
N TYR A 13 9.42 -12.37 -11.47
CA TYR A 13 9.62 -13.82 -11.54
C TYR A 13 10.14 -14.45 -10.24
N TYR A 14 10.82 -13.66 -9.41
CA TYR A 14 11.29 -14.10 -8.09
C TYR A 14 10.20 -14.08 -7.01
N CYS A 15 9.08 -13.39 -7.25
CA CYS A 15 8.17 -13.02 -6.18
C CYS A 15 7.30 -14.21 -5.76
N ALA A 16 7.44 -14.63 -4.50
CA ALA A 16 6.64 -15.67 -3.86
C ALA A 16 5.52 -15.13 -2.94
N CYS A 17 5.32 -13.82 -2.89
CA CYS A 17 4.24 -13.22 -2.08
C CYS A 17 2.87 -13.76 -2.52
N ASN A 18 1.94 -13.88 -1.56
CA ASN A 18 0.52 -14.06 -1.88
C ASN A 18 0.06 -12.84 -2.68
N LYS A 19 -0.26 -13.07 -3.96
CA LYS A 19 -0.64 -12.01 -4.89
C LYS A 19 -1.41 -12.57 -6.09
N ILE A 20 -2.15 -11.69 -6.73
CA ILE A 20 -2.96 -11.91 -7.91
C ILE A 20 -2.47 -10.93 -8.99
N ILE A 21 -1.93 -11.46 -10.09
CA ILE A 21 -1.52 -10.64 -11.23
C ILE A 21 -2.76 -10.30 -12.06
N THR A 22 -3.10 -9.02 -12.18
CA THR A 22 -4.24 -8.56 -12.97
C THR A 22 -4.06 -7.12 -13.39
N LYS A 23 -4.62 -6.77 -14.56
CA LYS A 23 -4.79 -5.36 -14.99
C LYS A 23 -6.22 -4.86 -14.78
N ASN A 24 -7.15 -5.76 -14.45
CA ASN A 24 -8.55 -5.41 -14.25
C ASN A 24 -8.73 -4.77 -12.86
N LYS A 25 -8.92 -3.45 -12.84
CA LYS A 25 -9.11 -2.67 -11.61
C LYS A 25 -10.41 -2.99 -10.88
N SER A 26 -11.46 -3.47 -11.56
CA SER A 26 -12.72 -3.81 -10.89
C SER A 26 -12.60 -4.99 -9.91
N LYS A 27 -11.52 -5.78 -10.01
CA LYS A 27 -11.19 -6.81 -9.01
C LYS A 27 -10.86 -6.21 -7.64
N ALA A 28 -10.32 -4.99 -7.60
CA ALA A 28 -10.08 -4.30 -6.35
C ALA A 28 -11.40 -3.85 -5.69
N ASP A 29 -12.38 -3.37 -6.45
CA ASP A 29 -13.68 -2.99 -5.90
C ASP A 29 -14.38 -4.20 -5.25
N GLN A 30 -14.44 -5.32 -5.97
CA GLN A 30 -14.98 -6.56 -5.43
C GLN A 30 -14.25 -7.01 -4.16
N TYR A 31 -12.93 -6.86 -4.12
CA TYR A 31 -12.13 -7.20 -2.93
C TYR A 31 -12.46 -6.28 -1.75
N LEU A 32 -12.58 -4.97 -1.99
CA LEU A 32 -12.95 -4.00 -0.96
C LEU A 32 -14.36 -4.25 -0.42
N ASP A 33 -15.31 -4.68 -1.26
CA ASP A 33 -16.66 -5.06 -0.81
C ASP A 33 -16.65 -6.24 0.18
N TYR A 34 -15.75 -7.21 -0.01
CA TYR A 34 -15.58 -8.33 0.93
C TYR A 34 -14.76 -7.93 2.15
N LEU A 35 -13.73 -7.11 1.98
CA LEU A 35 -12.92 -6.60 3.08
C LEU A 35 -13.75 -5.75 4.05
N GLU A 36 -14.71 -4.97 3.54
CA GLU A 36 -15.67 -4.24 4.37
C GLU A 36 -16.50 -5.17 5.26
N LYS A 37 -16.99 -6.29 4.71
CA LYS A 37 -17.72 -7.31 5.48
C LYS A 37 -16.82 -7.95 6.55
N GLU A 38 -15.57 -8.23 6.23
CA GLU A 38 -14.61 -8.79 7.18
C GLU A 38 -14.30 -7.79 8.31
N ILE A 39 -14.06 -6.52 7.97
CA ILE A 39 -13.84 -5.44 8.95
C ILE A 39 -15.04 -5.34 9.90
N LEU A 40 -16.26 -5.39 9.38
CA LEU A 40 -17.49 -5.38 10.18
C LEU A 40 -17.54 -6.55 11.17
N LEU A 41 -17.30 -7.78 10.69
CA LEU A 41 -17.28 -8.96 11.54
C LEU A 41 -16.23 -8.85 12.65
N VAL A 42 -15.02 -8.38 12.32
CA VAL A 42 -13.96 -8.19 13.33
C VAL A 42 -14.35 -7.10 14.33
N ALA A 43 -14.88 -5.97 13.87
CA ALA A 43 -15.28 -4.86 14.73
C ALA A 43 -16.41 -5.26 15.70
N GLU A 44 -17.41 -6.00 15.22
CA GLU A 44 -18.49 -6.53 16.06
C GLU A 44 -17.98 -7.47 17.14
N GLN A 45 -17.00 -8.33 16.82
CA GLN A 45 -16.40 -9.25 17.79
C GLN A 45 -15.54 -8.53 18.85
N LEU A 46 -14.91 -7.41 18.50
CA LEU A 46 -14.17 -6.58 19.46
C LEU A 46 -15.10 -5.79 20.40
N GLY A 47 -16.34 -5.52 19.98
CA GLY A 47 -17.38 -4.89 20.80
C GLY A 47 -17.14 -3.41 21.15
N CYS A 48 -16.00 -2.84 20.73
CA CYS A 48 -15.68 -1.42 20.87
C CYS A 48 -14.75 -0.96 19.73
N ARG A 49 -14.62 0.37 19.56
CA ARG A 49 -13.66 0.96 18.61
C ARG A 49 -12.26 0.94 19.21
N GLU A 50 -11.55 -0.15 18.98
CA GLU A 50 -10.17 -0.30 19.46
C GLU A 50 -9.21 0.74 18.88
N LYS A 51 -8.20 1.10 19.68
CA LYS A 51 -7.17 2.06 19.31
C LYS A 51 -6.13 1.43 18.39
N VAL A 52 -5.89 2.08 17.26
CA VAL A 52 -4.90 1.65 16.26
C VAL A 52 -3.63 2.45 16.47
N ILE A 53 -2.63 1.81 17.09
CA ILE A 53 -1.27 2.36 17.19
C ILE A 53 -0.45 2.11 15.91
N GLN A 54 -0.83 1.10 15.11
CA GLN A 54 -0.10 0.73 13.90
C GLN A 54 -1.03 0.17 12.81
N LEU A 55 -0.82 0.65 11.58
CA LEU A 55 -1.43 0.13 10.36
C LEU A 55 -0.33 -0.20 9.34
N HIS A 56 -0.44 -1.35 8.68
CA HIS A 56 0.39 -1.68 7.54
C HIS A 56 -0.43 -2.22 6.38
N PHE A 57 -0.34 -1.55 5.23
CA PHE A 57 -0.83 -2.07 3.95
C PHE A 57 0.32 -2.75 3.22
N GLY A 58 0.19 -4.05 2.96
CA GLY A 58 1.20 -4.82 2.23
C GLY A 58 0.59 -5.88 1.32
N GLY A 59 1.41 -6.78 0.79
CA GLY A 59 0.96 -7.97 0.08
C GLY A 59 1.48 -8.06 -1.35
N GLY A 60 0.60 -7.79 -2.32
CA GLY A 60 0.97 -7.64 -3.71
C GLY A 60 1.53 -6.24 -3.96
N THR A 61 0.64 -5.29 -4.22
CA THR A 61 0.99 -3.88 -4.39
C THR A 61 -0.17 -3.03 -3.88
N PRO A 62 -0.10 -2.49 -2.65
CA PRO A 62 -1.15 -1.63 -2.10
C PRO A 62 -1.53 -0.46 -3.01
N THR A 63 -0.53 0.16 -3.65
CA THR A 63 -0.74 1.23 -4.66
C THR A 63 -1.26 0.71 -6.01
N PHE A 64 -1.73 -0.53 -6.07
CA PHE A 64 -2.65 -0.97 -7.10
C PHE A 64 -4.02 -0.33 -6.92
N LEU A 65 -4.45 -0.09 -5.69
CA LEU A 65 -5.67 0.68 -5.44
C LEU A 65 -5.50 2.09 -5.98
N ASP A 66 -6.52 2.60 -6.66
CA ASP A 66 -6.57 4.02 -7.01
C ASP A 66 -6.91 4.88 -5.78
N ASP A 67 -6.88 6.21 -5.95
CA ASP A 67 -7.13 7.15 -4.85
C ASP A 67 -8.52 6.96 -4.22
N GLY A 68 -9.54 6.69 -5.03
CA GLY A 68 -10.91 6.47 -4.54
C GLY A 68 -11.00 5.18 -3.72
N GLN A 69 -10.34 4.13 -4.18
CA GLN A 69 -10.27 2.84 -3.50
C GLN A 69 -9.47 2.91 -2.19
N LEU A 70 -8.34 3.64 -2.17
CA LEU A 70 -7.56 3.89 -0.94
C LEU A 70 -8.35 4.70 0.07
N ALA A 71 -8.98 5.80 -0.37
CA ALA A 71 -9.81 6.63 0.50
C ALA A 71 -10.98 5.83 1.08
N ARG A 72 -11.63 5.00 0.25
CA ARG A 72 -12.69 4.07 0.67
C ARG A 72 -12.21 3.13 1.78
N LEU A 73 -11.07 2.47 1.61
CA LEU A 73 -10.53 1.56 2.62
C LEU A 73 -10.14 2.28 3.92
N MET A 74 -9.47 3.43 3.83
CA MET A 74 -9.13 4.22 5.03
C MET A 74 -10.38 4.70 5.77
N THR A 75 -11.45 5.04 5.05
CA THR A 75 -12.74 5.43 5.63
C THR A 75 -13.41 4.26 6.34
N MET A 76 -13.43 3.07 5.75
CA MET A 76 -13.96 1.86 6.41
C MET A 76 -13.22 1.58 7.72
N LEU A 77 -11.89 1.57 7.68
CA LEU A 77 -11.07 1.34 8.87
C LEU A 77 -11.30 2.44 9.91
N GLY A 78 -11.30 3.71 9.51
CA GLY A 78 -11.54 4.85 10.40
C GLY A 78 -12.95 4.93 10.96
N THR A 79 -13.93 4.24 10.36
CA THR A 79 -15.29 4.12 10.90
C THR A 79 -15.34 3.12 12.06
N HIS A 80 -14.62 2.00 11.94
CA HIS A 80 -14.67 0.90 12.90
C HIS A 80 -13.57 0.92 13.96
N PHE A 81 -12.48 1.63 13.72
CA PHE A 81 -11.34 1.71 14.63
C PHE A 81 -10.96 3.17 14.92
N GLU A 82 -10.31 3.42 16.06
CA GLU A 82 -9.82 4.75 16.45
C GLU A 82 -8.34 4.89 16.09
N PHE A 83 -8.03 5.72 15.10
CA PHE A 83 -6.65 6.00 14.69
C PHE A 83 -6.05 7.08 15.59
N LEU A 84 -4.96 6.75 16.29
CA LEU A 84 -4.24 7.70 17.13
C LEU A 84 -3.43 8.69 16.28
N SER A 85 -3.30 9.92 16.74
CA SER A 85 -2.54 10.97 16.04
C SER A 85 -1.04 10.67 15.96
N ASP A 86 -0.51 9.86 16.87
CA ASP A 86 0.89 9.45 16.97
C ASP A 86 1.16 8.02 16.46
N GLY A 87 0.16 7.35 15.90
CA GLY A 87 0.29 6.00 15.35
C GLY A 87 1.22 5.91 14.12
N GLU A 88 1.77 4.72 13.89
CA GLU A 88 2.56 4.42 12.69
C GLU A 88 1.67 3.83 11.59
N TYR A 89 1.52 4.54 10.48
CA TYR A 89 0.67 4.11 9.36
C TYR A 89 1.52 3.97 8.12
N SER A 90 1.67 2.74 7.66
CA SER A 90 2.66 2.36 6.66
C SER A 90 2.05 1.65 5.44
N ILE A 91 2.69 1.83 4.29
CA ILE A 91 2.26 1.25 3.01
C ILE A 91 3.47 0.83 2.15
N GLU A 92 3.37 -0.33 1.51
CA GLU A 92 4.35 -0.80 0.53
C GLU A 92 4.16 -0.14 -0.84
N ILE A 93 5.26 0.26 -1.47
CA ILE A 93 5.31 1.04 -2.70
C ILE A 93 6.13 0.32 -3.78
N ASP A 94 5.55 0.15 -4.97
CA ASP A 94 6.30 -0.14 -6.20
C ASP A 94 6.71 1.18 -6.88
N PRO A 95 8.00 1.55 -6.91
CA PRO A 95 8.44 2.84 -7.43
C PRO A 95 8.15 3.02 -8.93
N ARG A 96 7.88 1.94 -9.68
CA ARG A 96 7.54 1.99 -11.11
C ARG A 96 6.11 2.46 -11.38
N LYS A 97 5.27 2.58 -10.34
CA LYS A 97 3.82 2.79 -10.47
C LYS A 97 3.29 3.99 -9.71
N VAL A 98 4.14 4.68 -8.97
CA VAL A 98 3.76 5.86 -8.21
C VAL A 98 4.45 7.10 -8.74
N LYS A 99 3.83 8.26 -8.54
CA LYS A 99 4.41 9.56 -8.86
C LYS A 99 4.58 10.37 -7.58
N ARG A 100 5.22 11.53 -7.69
CA ARG A 100 5.37 12.48 -6.59
C ARG A 100 4.03 12.77 -5.92
N GLU A 101 2.99 13.04 -6.70
CA GLU A 101 1.65 13.39 -6.21
C GLU A 101 1.02 12.26 -5.41
N THR A 102 1.36 11.00 -5.71
CA THR A 102 0.92 9.84 -4.91
C THR A 102 1.45 9.93 -3.49
N MET A 103 2.69 10.38 -3.26
CA MET A 103 3.24 10.47 -1.90
C MET A 103 2.50 11.51 -1.04
N PHE A 104 2.17 12.67 -1.62
CA PHE A 104 1.40 13.70 -0.93
C PHE A 104 -0.02 13.23 -0.61
N ARG A 105 -0.70 12.57 -1.55
CA ARG A 105 -2.03 11.98 -1.28
C ARG A 105 -2.00 10.91 -0.19
N LEU A 106 -0.97 10.06 -0.17
CA LEU A 106 -0.80 9.08 0.91
C LEU A 106 -0.61 9.76 2.27
N ALA A 107 0.13 10.86 2.33
CA ALA A 107 0.26 11.66 3.55
C ALA A 107 -1.08 12.28 3.99
N GLU A 108 -1.90 12.77 3.04
CA GLU A 108 -3.26 13.26 3.32
C GLU A 108 -4.17 12.17 3.91
N TYR A 109 -3.99 10.91 3.52
CA TYR A 109 -4.68 9.77 4.11
C TYR A 109 -4.12 9.34 5.48
N GLY A 110 -3.08 10.02 5.96
CA GLY A 110 -2.44 9.77 7.26
C GLY A 110 -1.27 8.81 7.23
N PHE A 111 -0.87 8.26 6.08
CA PHE A 111 0.34 7.45 6.00
C PHE A 111 1.57 8.30 6.33
N ASN A 112 2.42 7.78 7.20
CA ASN A 112 3.60 8.48 7.69
C ASN A 112 4.89 7.64 7.60
N ARG A 113 4.80 6.45 7.00
CA ARG A 113 5.93 5.56 6.69
C ARG A 113 5.67 4.82 5.38
N ILE A 114 6.72 4.58 4.60
CA ILE A 114 6.63 3.78 3.37
C ILE A 114 7.71 2.70 3.34
N SER A 115 7.46 1.64 2.58
CA SER A 115 8.44 0.60 2.26
C SER A 115 8.57 0.51 0.74
N VAL A 116 9.74 0.82 0.18
CA VAL A 116 9.94 0.94 -1.27
C VAL A 116 10.61 -0.31 -1.84
N GLY A 117 9.97 -0.95 -2.83
CA GLY A 117 10.51 -2.12 -3.50
C GLY A 117 11.67 -1.80 -4.46
N VAL A 118 12.91 -1.87 -3.97
CA VAL A 118 14.14 -1.69 -4.78
C VAL A 118 14.59 -2.97 -5.46
N GLN A 119 14.81 -4.02 -4.65
CA GLN A 119 15.33 -5.34 -5.03
C GLN A 119 16.79 -5.33 -5.51
N ASP A 120 17.07 -4.70 -6.65
CA ASP A 120 18.43 -4.57 -7.21
C ASP A 120 18.47 -3.44 -8.26
N PHE A 121 19.62 -2.80 -8.45
CA PHE A 121 19.85 -1.81 -9.52
C PHE A 121 20.62 -2.38 -10.72
N ASP A 122 21.17 -3.60 -10.63
CA ASP A 122 21.86 -4.26 -11.74
C ASP A 122 20.86 -4.54 -12.89
N PRO A 123 21.08 -3.99 -14.10
CA PRO A 123 20.17 -4.18 -15.22
C PRO A 123 20.03 -5.64 -15.68
N ALA A 124 21.07 -6.46 -15.55
CA ALA A 124 21.01 -7.88 -15.89
C ALA A 124 20.15 -8.66 -14.89
N VAL A 125 20.29 -8.37 -13.59
CA VAL A 125 19.43 -8.96 -12.54
C VAL A 125 17.97 -8.56 -12.77
N GLN A 126 17.70 -7.26 -12.97
CA GLN A 126 16.34 -6.76 -13.19
C GLN A 126 15.65 -7.40 -14.40
N ARG A 127 16.39 -7.58 -15.52
CA ARG A 127 15.88 -8.28 -16.71
C ARG A 127 15.60 -9.75 -16.41
N ALA A 128 16.52 -10.44 -15.73
CA ALA A 128 16.38 -11.85 -15.38
C ALA A 128 15.12 -12.12 -14.53
N VAL A 129 14.71 -11.14 -13.72
CA VAL A 129 13.57 -11.30 -12.80
C VAL A 129 12.31 -10.52 -13.20
N SER A 130 12.27 -9.96 -14.41
CA SER A 130 11.15 -9.17 -14.94
C SER A 130 10.74 -7.98 -14.04
N ARG A 131 11.74 -7.26 -13.52
CA ARG A 131 11.54 -6.09 -12.67
C ARG A 131 12.45 -4.92 -13.07
N VAL A 132 12.28 -4.42 -14.29
CA VAL A 132 13.02 -3.26 -14.77
C VAL A 132 12.53 -1.98 -14.08
N GLN A 133 13.45 -1.27 -13.43
CA GLN A 133 13.27 0.05 -12.80
C GLN A 133 14.61 0.79 -12.76
N SER A 134 14.61 2.09 -13.03
CA SER A 134 15.79 2.92 -12.87
C SER A 134 16.03 3.28 -11.39
N GLU A 135 17.29 3.55 -11.07
CA GLU A 135 17.66 4.16 -9.79
C GLU A 135 16.99 5.54 -9.62
N GLN A 136 16.88 6.30 -10.71
CA GLN A 136 16.26 7.62 -10.71
C GLN A 136 14.78 7.57 -10.28
N GLU A 137 13.98 6.62 -10.81
CA GLU A 137 12.59 6.41 -10.39
C GLU A 137 12.52 6.13 -8.89
N THR A 138 13.41 5.26 -8.38
CA THR A 138 13.44 4.93 -6.96
C THR A 138 13.79 6.15 -6.10
N ARG A 139 14.81 6.92 -6.49
CA ARG A 139 15.22 8.14 -5.79
C ARG A 139 14.14 9.20 -5.77
N GLN A 140 13.42 9.38 -6.88
CA GLN A 140 12.32 10.34 -6.97
C GLN A 140 11.19 10.02 -5.99
N VAL A 141 10.84 8.74 -5.86
CA VAL A 141 9.82 8.29 -4.90
C VAL A 141 10.27 8.51 -3.46
N ILE A 142 11.52 8.17 -3.14
CA ILE A 142 12.08 8.38 -1.79
C ILE A 142 12.12 9.87 -1.44
N ALA A 143 12.58 10.72 -2.36
CA ALA A 143 12.61 12.17 -2.18
C ALA A 143 11.20 12.73 -1.96
N ALA A 144 10.24 12.35 -2.81
CA ALA A 144 8.86 12.77 -2.68
C ALA A 144 8.22 12.31 -1.36
N GLY A 145 8.54 11.10 -0.89
CA GLY A 145 8.09 10.61 0.42
C GLY A 145 8.59 11.47 1.57
N ARG A 146 9.88 11.82 1.57
CA ARG A 146 10.46 12.72 2.59
C ARG A 146 9.84 14.11 2.55
N GLU A 147 9.62 14.66 1.36
CA GLU A 147 8.99 15.97 1.18
C GLU A 147 7.51 15.97 1.62
N ALA A 148 6.81 14.84 1.47
CA ALA A 148 5.45 14.65 1.96
C ALA A 148 5.38 14.39 3.48
N GLY A 149 6.52 14.35 4.18
CA GLY A 149 6.57 14.17 5.65
C GLY A 149 6.62 12.72 6.13
N MET A 150 6.93 11.76 5.26
CA MET A 150 7.14 10.36 5.69
C MET A 150 8.35 10.28 6.63
N LYS A 151 8.15 9.79 7.85
CA LYS A 151 9.16 9.72 8.92
C LYS A 151 10.22 8.66 8.67
N SER A 152 9.87 7.60 7.95
CA SER A 152 10.76 6.50 7.60
C SER A 152 10.45 6.03 6.18
N VAL A 153 11.51 5.90 5.38
CA VAL A 153 11.50 5.53 3.96
C VAL A 153 12.61 4.52 3.70
#